data_AF-A0A3M1F6Q4-F1
#
_entry.id   AF-A0A3M1F6Q4-F1
#
_cell.length_a   1.000
_cell.length_b   1.000
_cell.length_c   1.000
_cell.angle_alpha   90.00
_cell.angle_beta   90.00
_cell.angle_gamma   90.00
#
_symmetry.space_group_name_H-M   'P 1'
#
loop_
_entity.id
_entity.type
_entity.pdbx_description
1 polymer ?
#
loop_
_entity_poly.entity_id
_entity_poly.type
_entity_poly.pdbx_seq_one_letter_code
_entity_poly.pdbx_strand_id
1 'polypeptide(L)'
;MLFFSERFKRWQDRHRHDMSELDRVERELKHIQDNPHTGKPLGIPCLHEKKFGNKRILYLYYDDLHAVFVIDVVDKKHQKQEISLIREHVHLFRDHIQKAFHKNTQAKHVNNTGP
;
A
#
# COMPACT_ATOMS: atom_id res chain seq x y z
N MET A 1 -10.08 -0.57 0.18
CA MET A 1 -9.61 0.06 1.45
C MET A 1 -8.10 0.28 1.37
N LEU A 2 -7.58 1.41 1.88
CA LEU A 2 -6.15 1.73 1.80
C LEU A 2 -5.49 1.64 3.18
N PHE A 3 -4.35 0.96 3.24
CA PHE A 3 -3.53 0.79 4.44
C PHE A 3 -2.09 1.17 4.16
N PHE A 4 -1.37 1.61 5.19
CA PHE A 4 0.01 2.09 5.06
C PHE A 4 0.94 1.31 5.99
N SER A 5 2.06 0.86 5.46
CA SER A 5 3.13 0.28 6.27
C SER A 5 3.85 1.36 7.10
N GLU A 6 4.53 0.95 8.17
CA GLU A 6 5.41 1.85 8.94
C GLU A 6 6.54 2.43 8.09
N ARG A 7 6.99 1.73 7.05
CA ARG A 7 8.01 2.26 6.14
C ARG A 7 7.47 3.41 5.31
N PHE A 8 6.25 3.27 4.78
CA PHE A 8 5.59 4.33 4.06
C PHE A 8 5.32 5.55 4.96
N LYS A 9 4.85 5.34 6.19
CA LYS A 9 4.67 6.45 7.16
C LYS A 9 5.99 7.17 7.44
N ARG A 10 7.07 6.43 7.68
CA ARG A 10 8.42 7.03 7.82
C ARG A 10 8.85 7.76 6.56
N TRP A 11 8.49 7.26 5.37
CA TRP A 11 8.74 7.97 4.12
C TRP A 11 7.98 9.29 4.07
N GLN A 12 6.70 9.32 4.45
CA GLN A 12 5.90 10.54 4.55
C GLN A 12 6.53 11.53 5.53
N ASP A 13 6.93 11.08 6.73
CA ASP A 13 7.57 11.91 7.74
C ASP A 13 8.86 12.56 7.23
N ARG A 14 9.69 11.81 6.49
CA ARG A 14 10.93 12.35 5.87
C ARG A 14 10.64 13.42 4.82
N HIS A 15 9.48 13.35 4.15
CA HIS A 15 9.09 14.27 3.10
C HIS A 15 8.03 15.28 3.57
N ARG A 16 7.78 15.40 4.89
CA ARG A 16 6.74 16.27 5.47
C ARG A 16 6.86 17.75 5.08
N HIS A 17 8.03 18.17 4.61
CA HIS A 17 8.31 19.54 4.17
C HIS A 17 8.30 19.70 2.65
N ASP A 18 8.14 18.62 1.89
CA ASP A 18 8.04 18.60 0.43
C ASP A 18 6.59 18.34 0.00
N MET A 19 5.75 19.37 0.14
CA MET A 19 4.31 19.27 -0.13
C MET A 19 4.01 18.86 -1.58
N SER A 20 4.82 19.31 -2.55
CA SER A 20 4.67 18.92 -3.95
C SER A 20 4.82 17.42 -4.14
N GLU A 21 5.81 16.81 -3.48
CA GLU A 21 6.04 15.38 -3.60
C GLU A 21 4.97 14.55 -2.88
N LEU A 22 4.50 15.02 -1.71
CA LEU A 22 3.38 14.41 -1.01
C LEU A 22 2.09 14.44 -1.85
N ASP A 23 1.76 15.59 -2.45
CA ASP A 23 0.59 15.74 -3.32
C ASP A 23 0.64 14.81 -4.53
N ARG A 24 1.84 14.61 -5.11
CA ARG A 24 2.02 13.67 -6.23
C ARG A 24 1.75 12.24 -5.79
N VAL A 25 2.26 11.84 -4.63
CA VAL A 25 2.01 10.51 -4.09
C VAL A 25 0.54 10.33 -3.74
N GLU A 26 -0.12 11.31 -3.12
CA GLU A 26 -1.54 11.24 -2.79
C GLU A 26 -2.43 11.07 -4.03
N ARG A 27 -2.13 11.78 -5.12
CA ARG A 27 -2.82 11.59 -6.40
C ARG A 27 -2.68 10.16 -6.93
N GLU A 28 -1.48 9.60 -6.89
CA GLU A 28 -1.26 8.22 -7.32
C GLU A 28 -1.91 7.20 -6.38
N LEU A 29 -1.94 7.47 -5.07
CA LEU A 29 -2.67 6.63 -4.10
C LEU A 29 -4.17 6.61 -4.39
N LYS A 30 -4.75 7.75 -4.76
CA LYS A 30 -6.15 7.81 -5.19
C LYS A 30 -6.39 6.95 -6.44
N HIS A 31 -5.51 7.03 -7.44
CA HIS A 31 -5.62 6.18 -8.63
C HIS A 31 -5.51 4.67 -8.30
N ILE A 32 -4.62 4.31 -7.38
CA ILE A 32 -4.48 2.91 -6.92
C ILE A 32 -5.73 2.49 -6.13
N GLN A 33 -6.30 3.38 -5.32
CA GLN A 33 -7.51 3.09 -4.57
C GLN A 33 -8.73 2.89 -5.49
N ASP A 34 -8.86 3.71 -6.53
CA ASP A 34 -9.95 3.64 -7.50
C ASP A 34 -9.80 2.42 -8.42
N ASN A 35 -8.57 2.11 -8.84
CA ASN A 35 -8.24 0.93 -9.63
C ASN A 35 -6.88 0.32 -9.22
N PRO A 36 -6.88 -0.70 -8.35
CA PRO A 36 -5.66 -1.35 -7.86
C PRO A 36 -4.82 -2.04 -8.94
N HIS A 37 -5.40 -2.37 -10.10
CA HIS A 37 -4.70 -3.00 -11.22
C HIS A 37 -3.96 -1.99 -12.12
N THR A 38 -3.97 -0.70 -11.77
CA THR A 38 -3.23 0.34 -12.53
C THR A 38 -1.71 0.23 -12.41
N GLY A 39 -1.22 -0.56 -11.46
CA GLY A 39 0.20 -0.88 -11.29
C GLY A 39 0.58 -2.22 -11.91
N LYS A 40 1.85 -2.33 -12.31
CA LYS A 40 2.41 -3.52 -12.94
C LYS A 40 2.67 -4.60 -11.88
N PRO A 41 2.25 -5.86 -12.09
CA PRO A 41 2.56 -6.96 -11.18
C PRO A 41 4.08 -7.27 -11.16
N LEU A 42 4.60 -7.59 -9.98
CA LEU A 42 6.03 -7.80 -9.72
C LEU A 42 6.35 -9.27 -9.35
N GLY A 43 5.97 -10.20 -10.23
CA GLY A 43 6.32 -11.62 -10.10
C GLY A 43 5.69 -12.35 -8.91
N ILE A 44 4.84 -11.67 -8.13
CA ILE A 44 3.88 -12.22 -7.17
C ILE A 44 2.52 -11.62 -7.53
N PRO A 45 1.43 -12.40 -7.61
CA PRO A 45 0.13 -11.90 -8.05
C PRO A 45 -0.39 -10.68 -7.28
N CYS A 46 -0.18 -10.64 -5.97
CA CYS A 46 -0.65 -9.55 -5.12
C CYS A 46 0.31 -8.35 -5.06
N LEU A 47 1.55 -8.45 -5.56
CA LEU A 47 2.54 -7.37 -5.45
C LEU A 47 2.59 -6.55 -6.73
N HIS A 48 2.36 -5.25 -6.61
CA HIS A 48 2.32 -4.32 -7.74
C HIS A 48 3.27 -3.13 -7.54
N GLU A 49 3.72 -2.56 -8.67
CA GLU A 49 4.37 -1.25 -8.73
C GLU A 49 3.53 -0.24 -9.51
N LYS A 50 3.38 0.97 -8.99
CA LYS A 50 2.90 2.13 -9.76
C LYS A 50 4.04 3.11 -9.94
N LYS A 51 4.50 3.29 -11.19
CA LYS A 51 5.55 4.25 -11.53
C LYS A 51 4.96 5.66 -11.69
N PHE A 52 5.63 6.64 -11.10
CA PHE A 52 5.36 8.07 -11.29
C PHE A 52 6.67 8.86 -11.29
N GLY A 53 6.98 9.56 -12.39
CA GLY A 53 8.29 10.17 -12.59
C GLY A 53 9.45 9.17 -12.48
N ASN A 54 10.40 9.44 -11.59
CA ASN A 54 11.55 8.60 -11.26
C ASN A 54 11.30 7.61 -10.10
N LYS A 55 10.14 7.70 -9.45
CA LYS A 55 9.77 6.91 -8.27
C LYS A 55 8.71 5.85 -8.58
N ARG A 56 8.49 4.97 -7.62
CA ARG A 56 7.49 3.90 -7.66
C ARG A 56 6.84 3.74 -6.31
N ILE A 57 5.52 3.60 -6.30
CA ILE A 57 4.78 3.09 -5.15
C ILE A 57 4.78 1.58 -5.25
N LEU A 58 5.29 0.91 -4.22
CA LEU A 58 5.15 -0.53 -4.05
C LEU A 58 3.94 -0.80 -3.16
N TYR A 59 3.04 -1.68 -3.59
CA TYR A 59 1.84 -2.00 -2.83
C TYR A 59 1.41 -3.44 -3.04
N LEU A 60 0.76 -4.00 -2.02
CA LEU A 60 0.04 -5.26 -2.12
C LEU A 60 -1.43 -4.98 -2.38
N TYR A 61 -2.02 -5.76 -3.27
CA TYR A 61 -3.45 -5.79 -3.49
C TYR A 61 -3.97 -7.21 -3.34
N TYR A 62 -4.99 -7.37 -2.50
CA TYR A 62 -5.66 -8.63 -2.23
C TYR A 62 -7.08 -8.54 -2.78
N ASP A 63 -7.33 -9.20 -3.92
CA ASP A 63 -8.63 -9.21 -4.60
C ASP A 63 -9.77 -9.67 -3.69
N ASP A 64 -9.53 -10.71 -2.88
CA ASP A 64 -10.49 -11.28 -1.94
C ASP A 64 -10.89 -10.30 -0.82
N LEU A 65 -10.02 -9.34 -0.50
CA LEU A 65 -10.25 -8.36 0.57
C LEU A 65 -10.62 -6.97 0.02
N HIS A 66 -10.55 -6.75 -1.29
CA HIS A 66 -10.62 -5.43 -1.92
C HIS A 66 -9.77 -4.37 -1.16
N ALA A 67 -8.56 -4.79 -0.77
CA ALA A 67 -7.68 -4.04 0.12
C ALA A 67 -6.31 -3.80 -0.51
N VAL A 68 -5.85 -2.55 -0.44
CA VAL A 68 -4.53 -2.11 -0.89
C VAL A 68 -3.69 -1.81 0.36
N PHE A 69 -2.50 -2.39 0.42
CA PHE A 69 -1.50 -2.13 1.44
C PHE A 69 -0.26 -1.51 0.81
N VAL A 70 -0.04 -0.23 1.04
CA VAL A 70 1.09 0.53 0.52
C VAL A 70 2.32 0.24 1.36
N ILE A 71 3.36 -0.27 0.71
CA ILE A 71 4.59 -0.67 1.37
C ILE A 71 5.55 0.50 1.50
N ASP A 72 5.94 1.12 0.38
CA ASP A 72 6.96 2.18 0.37
C ASP A 72 6.94 2.95 -0.96
N VAL A 73 7.66 4.07 -0.99
CA VAL A 73 7.98 4.81 -2.22
C VAL A 73 9.48 4.69 -2.49
N VAL A 74 9.83 4.11 -3.64
CA VAL A 74 11.21 3.74 -3.97
C VAL A 74 11.67 4.29 -5.31
N ASP A 75 12.97 4.57 -5.41
CA ASP A 75 13.64 4.82 -6.68
C ASP A 75 14.00 3.52 -7.39
N LYS A 76 14.33 3.62 -8.69
CA LYS A 76 14.74 2.47 -9.53
C LYS A 76 15.89 1.65 -8.93
N LYS A 77 16.82 2.31 -8.23
CA LYS A 77 18.03 1.69 -7.69
C LYS A 77 17.73 0.71 -6.55
N HIS A 78 16.74 1.01 -5.70
CA HIS A 78 16.44 0.23 -4.49
C HIS A 78 15.33 -0.81 -4.71
N GLN A 79 14.66 -0.78 -5.87
CA GLN A 79 13.53 -1.65 -6.19
C GLN A 79 13.86 -3.15 -6.05
N LYS A 80 15.00 -3.63 -6.57
CA LYS A 80 15.30 -5.08 -6.58
C LYS A 80 15.44 -5.66 -5.16
N GLN A 81 16.05 -4.89 -4.26
CA GLN A 81 16.26 -5.31 -2.86
C GLN A 81 14.93 -5.37 -2.12
N GLU A 82 14.09 -4.34 -2.27
CA GLU A 82 12.77 -4.29 -1.64
C GLU A 82 11.85 -5.42 -2.14
N ILE A 83 11.84 -5.70 -3.45
CA ILE A 83 11.07 -6.81 -4.00
C ILE A 83 11.53 -8.16 -3.42
N SER A 84 12.83 -8.36 -3.24
CA SER A 84 13.36 -9.61 -2.65
C SER A 84 12.87 -9.79 -1.21
N LEU A 85 12.97 -8.74 -0.39
CA LEU A 85 12.52 -8.77 1.01
C LEU A 85 11.01 -9.00 1.13
N ILE A 86 10.22 -8.36 0.27
CA ILE A 86 8.76 -8.53 0.25
C ILE A 86 8.41 -9.96 -0.16
N ARG A 87 9.11 -10.53 -1.15
CA ARG A 87 8.92 -11.92 -1.59
C ARG A 87 9.13 -12.92 -0.46
N GLU A 88 10.17 -12.74 0.33
CA GLU A 88 10.50 -13.62 1.46
C GLU A 88 9.42 -13.59 2.56
N HIS A 89 8.73 -12.45 2.71
CA HIS A 89 7.80 -12.22 3.83
C HIS A 89 6.33 -12.04 3.39
N VAL A 90 5.99 -12.33 2.13
CA VAL A 90 4.66 -12.04 1.55
C VAL A 90 3.49 -12.66 2.32
N HIS A 91 3.71 -13.83 2.93
CA HIS A 91 2.74 -14.53 3.75
C HIS A 91 2.41 -13.78 5.05
N LEU A 92 3.41 -13.17 5.70
CA LEU A 92 3.22 -12.39 6.93
C LEU A 92 2.37 -11.13 6.69
N PHE A 93 2.51 -10.52 5.50
CA PHE A 93 1.71 -9.35 5.15
C PHE A 93 0.23 -9.70 5.00
N ARG A 94 -0.11 -10.86 4.43
CA ARG A 94 -1.50 -11.30 4.29
C ARG A 94 -2.16 -11.44 5.65
N ASP A 95 -1.53 -12.13 6.59
CA ASP A 95 -2.07 -12.34 7.93
C ASP A 95 -2.26 -11.02 8.68
N HIS A 96 -1.32 -10.09 8.53
CA HIS A 96 -1.40 -8.77 9.16
C HIS A 96 -2.57 -7.96 8.59
N ILE A 97 -2.70 -7.91 7.26
CA ILE A 97 -3.77 -7.17 6.57
C ILE A 97 -5.12 -7.81 6.87
N GLN A 98 -5.21 -9.14 6.89
CA GLN A 98 -6.42 -9.85 7.25
C GLN A 98 -6.85 -9.51 8.68
N LYS A 99 -5.94 -9.53 9.66
CA LYS A 99 -6.25 -9.11 11.04
C LYS A 99 -6.70 -7.64 11.13
N ALA A 100 -6.02 -6.74 10.41
CA ALA A 100 -6.38 -5.32 10.38
C ALA A 100 -7.76 -5.09 9.74
N PHE A 101 -8.06 -5.82 8.66
CA PHE A 101 -9.34 -5.79 7.98
C PHE A 101 -10.47 -6.27 8.88
N HIS A 102 -10.32 -7.42 9.53
CA HIS A 102 -11.34 -7.94 10.46
C HIS A 102 -11.59 -6.99 11.64
N LYS A 103 -10.56 -6.39 12.23
CA LYS A 103 -10.72 -5.37 13.29
C LYS A 103 -11.51 -4.15 12.79
N ASN A 104 -11.21 -3.65 11.60
CA ASN A 104 -11.92 -2.50 11.02
C ASN A 104 -13.37 -2.83 10.64
N THR A 105 -13.66 -4.06 10.18
CA THR A 105 -15.03 -4.48 9.85
C THR A 105 -15.89 -4.65 11.11
N GLN A 106 -15.33 -5.19 12.20
CA GLN A 106 -16.02 -5.30 13.48
C GLN A 106 -16.29 -3.93 14.13
N ALA A 107 -15.33 -3.01 14.07
CA ALA A 107 -15.52 -1.64 14.57
C ALA A 107 -16.61 -0.87 13.81
N LYS A 108 -16.80 -1.13 12.51
CA LYS A 108 -17.89 -0.55 11.72
C LYS A 108 -19.26 -1.14 12.03
N HIS A 109 -19.32 -2.42 12.41
CA HIS A 109 -20.58 -3.09 12.77
C HIS A 109 -21.12 -2.64 14.14
N VAL A 110 -20.25 -2.30 15.09
CA VAL A 110 -20.65 -1.82 16.43
C VAL A 110 -21.20 -0.38 16.39
N ASN A 111 -20.77 0.43 15.42
CA ASN A 111 -21.20 1.84 15.31
C ASN A 111 -22.53 2.04 14.54
N ASN A 112 -23.14 0.97 14.03
CA ASN A 112 -24.42 1.01 13.29
C ASN A 112 -25.62 0.44 14.06
N THR A 113 -25.47 0.18 15.36
CA THR A 113 -26.59 -0.07 16.28
C THR A 113 -26.72 1.09 17.26
N GLY A 114 -27.17 2.24 16.74
CA GLY A 114 -27.76 3.31 17.54
C GLY A 114 -29.29 3.22 17.44
N PRO A 115 -30.02 3.38 18.55
CA PRO A 115 -31.47 3.18 18.64
C PRO A 115 -32.29 4.11 17.74
#